data_AF-A0A3S1QXH8-F1
#
_entry.id   AF-A0A3S1QXH8-F1
#
_cell.length_a   1.000
_cell.length_b   1.000
_cell.length_c   1.000
_cell.angle_alpha   90.00
_cell.angle_beta   90.00
_cell.angle_gamma   90.00
#
_symmetry.space_group_name_H-M   'P 1'
#
loop_
_entity.id
_entity.type
_entity.pdbx_description
1 polymer ?
#
loop_
_entity_poly.entity_id
_entity_poly.type
_entity_poly.pdbx_seq_one_letter_code
_entity_poly.pdbx_strand_id
1 'polypeptide(L)'
;AAATIEAIDRAVADCLAREASAVVTCPIAKKPLYDAGFRFPGHTEYLAHLAARHSGVEAMPVMMLAGPDLRTVPVTIHIALAEVPKALTTELIVATARITAADLAGRFGIARPRLAIAGLNPHAGEGGAMGLEA
;
A
#
# COMPACT_ATOMS: atom_id res chain seq x y z
N ALA A 1 10.46 -1.77 -21.71
CA ALA A 1 10.53 -0.80 -20.59
C ALA A 1 9.65 0.42 -20.87
N ALA A 2 9.94 1.23 -21.90
CA ALA A 2 9.13 2.39 -22.27
C ALA A 2 7.63 2.07 -22.46
N ALA A 3 7.30 1.05 -23.25
CA ALA A 3 5.91 0.62 -23.46
C ALA A 3 5.19 0.20 -22.17
N THR A 4 5.90 -0.35 -21.18
CA THR A 4 5.32 -0.74 -19.89
C THR A 4 4.97 0.48 -19.05
N ILE A 5 5.87 1.47 -18.99
CA ILE A 5 5.63 2.73 -18.27
C ILE A 5 4.48 3.49 -18.94
N GLU A 6 4.51 3.60 -20.27
CA GLU A 6 3.47 4.26 -21.06
C GLU A 6 2.09 3.61 -20.88
N ALA A 7 2.03 2.27 -20.79
CA ALA A 7 0.79 1.57 -20.51
C ALA A 7 0.21 1.90 -19.12
N ILE A 8 1.06 2.02 -18.10
CA ILE A 8 0.63 2.42 -16.75
C ILE A 8 0.15 3.87 -16.76
N ASP A 9 0.89 4.77 -17.41
CA ASP A 9 0.55 6.19 -17.51
C ASP A 9 -0.81 6.38 -18.19
N ARG A 10 -1.05 5.68 -19.29
CA ARG A 10 -2.35 5.69 -19.98
C ARG A 10 -3.47 5.15 -19.11
N ALA A 11 -3.28 3.98 -18.48
CA ALA A 11 -4.32 3.40 -17.63
C ALA A 11 -4.73 4.33 -16.46
N VAL A 12 -3.77 5.06 -15.89
CA VAL A 12 -4.05 6.08 -14.87
C VAL A 12 -4.76 7.29 -15.48
N ALA A 13 -4.31 7.79 -16.63
CA ALA A 13 -4.95 8.90 -17.33
C ALA A 13 -6.42 8.59 -17.67
N ASP A 14 -6.71 7.40 -18.19
CA ASP A 14 -8.07 6.95 -18.53
C ASP A 14 -8.98 6.91 -17.28
N CYS A 15 -8.45 6.46 -16.14
CA CYS A 15 -9.20 6.48 -14.87
C CYS A 15 -9.47 7.90 -14.37
N LEU A 16 -8.50 8.80 -14.49
CA LEU A 16 -8.64 10.21 -14.09
C LEU A 16 -9.62 10.96 -15.01
N ALA A 17 -9.62 10.66 -16.31
CA ALA A 17 -10.58 11.16 -17.29
C ALA A 17 -11.98 10.51 -17.16
N ARG A 18 -12.13 9.51 -16.28
CA ARG A 18 -13.36 8.72 -16.08
C ARG A 18 -13.76 7.89 -17.31
N GLU A 19 -12.81 7.62 -18.19
CA GLU A 19 -12.95 6.69 -19.32
C GLU A 19 -12.83 5.23 -18.86
N ALA A 20 -12.11 5.00 -17.75
CA ALA A 20 -12.05 3.72 -17.04
C ALA A 20 -12.46 3.87 -15.56
N SER A 21 -13.00 2.80 -14.96
CA SER A 21 -13.42 2.81 -13.55
C SER A 21 -12.32 2.40 -12.56
N ALA A 22 -11.33 1.63 -13.02
CA ALA A 22 -10.23 1.13 -12.20
C ALA A 22 -9.05 0.67 -13.07
N VAL A 23 -7.87 0.56 -12.44
CA VAL A 23 -6.67 -0.02 -13.05
C VAL A 23 -6.43 -1.41 -12.48
N VAL A 24 -6.14 -2.37 -13.36
CA VAL A 24 -5.62 -3.70 -12.99
C VAL A 24 -4.24 -3.85 -13.64
N THR A 25 -3.21 -4.09 -12.83
CA THR A 25 -1.83 -4.19 -13.31
C THR A 25 -1.39 -5.65 -13.40
N CYS A 26 -0.88 -6.08 -14.55
CA CYS A 26 -0.15 -7.34 -14.68
C CYS A 26 1.25 -7.24 -14.04
N PRO A 27 1.92 -8.38 -13.73
CA PRO A 27 3.29 -8.37 -13.25
C PRO A 27 4.26 -7.66 -14.22
N ILE A 28 5.23 -6.91 -13.68
CA ILE A 28 6.27 -6.22 -14.45
C ILE A 28 7.66 -6.76 -14.13
N ALA A 29 8.53 -6.81 -15.14
CA ALA A 29 9.93 -7.16 -14.96
C ALA A 29 10.73 -5.93 -14.49
N LYS A 30 11.26 -5.97 -13.26
CA LYS A 30 11.92 -4.82 -12.61
C LYS A 30 13.25 -4.42 -13.27
N LYS A 31 14.09 -5.41 -13.62
CA LYS A 31 15.44 -5.15 -14.18
C LYS A 31 15.41 -4.30 -15.44
N PRO A 32 14.62 -4.63 -16.49
CA PRO A 32 14.52 -3.78 -17.68
C PRO A 32 13.97 -2.36 -17.42
N LEU A 33 13.15 -2.18 -16.39
CA LEU A 33 12.62 -0.87 -16.03
C LEU A 33 13.69 0.00 -15.38
N TYR A 34 14.46 -0.55 -14.43
CA TYR A 34 15.57 0.15 -13.80
C TYR A 34 16.65 0.54 -14.80
N ASP A 35 17.00 -0.38 -15.72
CA ASP A 35 17.96 -0.12 -16.79
C ASP A 35 17.50 1.02 -17.72
N ALA A 36 16.18 1.24 -17.82
CA ALA A 36 15.57 2.34 -18.57
C ALA A 36 15.35 3.63 -17.75
N GLY A 37 15.89 3.70 -16.53
CA GLY A 37 15.81 4.88 -15.67
C GLY A 37 14.56 4.98 -14.80
N PHE A 38 13.75 3.91 -14.70
CA PHE A 38 12.63 3.85 -13.76
C PHE A 38 13.17 3.76 -12.32
N ARG A 39 12.83 4.74 -11.47
CA ARG A 39 13.40 4.85 -10.11
C ARG A 39 12.46 4.40 -9.00
N PHE A 40 11.31 3.83 -9.34
CA PHE A 40 10.30 3.40 -8.37
C PHE A 40 10.47 1.91 -8.03
N PRO A 41 10.44 1.51 -6.75
CA PRO A 41 10.57 0.11 -6.33
C PRO A 41 9.55 -0.86 -6.96
N GLY A 42 8.38 -0.35 -7.37
CA GLY A 42 7.30 -1.12 -7.97
C GLY A 42 6.09 -0.27 -8.39
N HIS A 43 4.99 -0.95 -8.70
CA HIS A 43 3.72 -0.32 -9.10
C HIS A 43 3.15 0.58 -8.00
N THR A 44 3.18 0.13 -6.75
CA THR A 44 2.55 0.83 -5.62
C THR A 44 3.14 2.23 -5.46
N GLU A 45 4.47 2.34 -5.49
CA GLU A 45 5.17 3.62 -5.37
C GLU A 45 4.99 4.48 -6.62
N TYR A 46 4.95 3.87 -7.80
CA TYR A 46 4.76 4.63 -9.04
C TYR A 46 3.34 5.19 -9.18
N LEU A 47 2.32 4.40 -8.85
CA LEU A 47 0.93 4.85 -8.86
C LEU A 47 0.68 5.95 -7.82
N ALA A 48 1.30 5.85 -6.63
CA ALA A 48 1.26 6.91 -5.64
C ALA A 48 1.88 8.21 -6.17
N HIS A 49 3.03 8.12 -6.85
CA HIS A 49 3.65 9.26 -7.50
C HIS A 49 2.76 9.91 -8.57
N LEU A 50 2.16 9.11 -9.45
CA LEU A 50 1.23 9.61 -10.47
C LEU A 50 -0.01 10.26 -9.85
N ALA A 51 -0.58 9.65 -8.80
CA ALA A 51 -1.71 10.20 -8.07
C ALA A 51 -1.35 11.55 -7.42
N ALA A 52 -0.20 11.65 -6.75
CA ALA A 52 0.26 12.89 -6.11
C ALA A 52 0.54 13.99 -7.13
N ARG A 53 1.17 13.65 -8.27
CA ARG A 53 1.40 14.60 -9.36
C ARG A 53 0.09 15.15 -9.94
N HIS A 54 -0.97 14.36 -9.97
CA HIS A 54 -2.27 14.81 -10.47
C HIS A 54 -3.05 15.62 -9.42
N SER A 55 -3.09 15.16 -8.17
CA SER A 55 -3.90 15.78 -7.11
C SER A 55 -3.21 16.96 -6.43
N GLY A 56 -1.88 17.08 -6.54
CA GLY A 56 -1.07 18.02 -5.76
C GLY A 56 -0.90 17.63 -4.29
N VAL A 57 -1.36 16.45 -3.89
CA VAL A 57 -1.34 15.96 -2.51
C VAL A 57 -0.60 14.63 -2.45
N GLU A 58 0.39 14.54 -1.57
CA GLU A 58 1.10 13.29 -1.32
C GLU A 58 0.13 12.18 -0.92
N ALA A 59 0.19 11.07 -1.64
CA ALA A 59 -0.63 9.89 -1.39
C ALA A 59 0.20 8.85 -0.63
N MET A 60 -0.24 8.46 0.55
CA MET A 60 0.31 7.29 1.25
C MET A 60 -0.36 6.03 0.70
N PRO A 61 0.31 5.20 -0.11
CA PRO A 61 -0.28 3.96 -0.59
C PRO A 61 -0.34 2.93 0.55
N VAL A 62 -1.48 2.24 0.67
CA VAL A 62 -1.67 1.13 1.60
C VAL A 62 -1.92 -0.15 0.80
N MET A 63 -1.08 -1.16 1.03
CA MET A 63 -1.22 -2.47 0.40
C MET A 63 -2.26 -3.31 1.15
N MET A 64 -3.12 -4.01 0.41
CA MET A 64 -4.03 -4.99 0.97
C MET A 64 -3.96 -6.28 0.16
N LEU A 65 -3.78 -7.41 0.84
CA LEU A 65 -4.03 -8.72 0.27
C LEU A 65 -5.46 -9.13 0.66
N ALA A 66 -6.29 -9.45 -0.31
CA ALA A 66 -7.69 -9.75 -0.10
C ALA A 66 -8.05 -11.13 -0.66
N GLY A 67 -8.48 -12.03 0.22
CA GLY A 67 -9.13 -13.29 -0.10
C GLY A 67 -10.62 -13.26 0.23
N PRO A 68 -11.35 -14.38 -0.02
CA PRO A 68 -12.78 -14.46 0.27
C PRO A 68 -13.09 -14.29 1.76
N ASP A 69 -12.27 -14.89 2.63
CA ASP A 69 -12.51 -14.93 4.08
C ASP A 69 -11.71 -13.88 4.86
N LEU A 70 -10.56 -13.45 4.31
CA LEU A 70 -9.61 -12.61 5.04
C LEU A 70 -9.04 -11.51 4.15
N ARG A 71 -8.96 -10.30 4.72
CA ARG A 71 -8.21 -9.16 4.18
C ARG A 71 -7.11 -8.81 5.15
N THR A 72 -5.86 -8.76 4.68
CA THR A 72 -4.69 -8.43 5.49
C THR A 72 -4.00 -7.20 4.93
N VAL A 73 -3.72 -6.24 5.81
CA VAL A 73 -3.01 -5.00 5.50
C VAL A 73 -1.71 -4.99 6.29
N PRO A 74 -0.55 -5.21 5.64
CA PRO A 74 0.74 -5.02 6.29
C PRO A 74 1.01 -3.52 6.52
N VAL A 75 1.42 -3.15 7.74
CA VAL A 75 1.81 -1.76 8.06
C VAL A 75 3.16 -1.42 7.42
N THR A 76 4.08 -2.38 7.38
CA THR A 76 5.35 -2.29 6.66
C THR A 76 5.39 -3.34 5.55
N ILE A 77 5.94 -2.98 4.39
CA ILE A 77 5.95 -3.85 3.20
C ILE A 77 7.34 -4.46 2.98
N HIS A 78 7.97 -4.20 1.83
CA HIS A 78 9.24 -4.81 1.43
C HIS A 78 10.45 -4.16 2.14
N ILE A 79 10.61 -4.44 3.44
CA ILE A 79 11.80 -4.04 4.22
C ILE A 79 12.47 -5.25 4.87
N ALA A 80 13.74 -5.11 5.25
CA ALA A 80 14.43 -6.15 6.00
C ALA A 80 13.76 -6.35 7.37
N LEU A 81 13.66 -7.60 7.82
CA LEU A 81 12.97 -7.93 9.08
C LEU A 81 13.55 -7.18 10.29
N ALA A 82 14.88 -6.99 10.33
CA ALA A 82 15.56 -6.24 11.39
C ALA A 82 15.19 -4.74 11.44
N GLU A 83 14.60 -4.21 10.37
CA GLU A 83 14.16 -2.80 10.29
C GLU A 83 12.68 -2.64 10.67
N VAL A 84 11.91 -3.73 10.74
CA VAL A 84 10.48 -3.66 11.07
C VAL A 84 10.20 -2.97 12.40
N PRO A 85 10.86 -3.32 13.53
CA PRO A 85 10.58 -2.66 14.81
C PRO A 85 10.90 -1.16 14.79
N LYS A 86 11.91 -0.75 14.01
CA LYS A 86 12.34 0.65 13.91
C LYS A 86 11.43 1.49 13.01
N ALA A 87 10.85 0.86 11.98
CA ALA A 87 9.99 1.52 11.01
C ALA A 87 8.56 1.71 11.53
N LEU A 88 8.14 0.90 12.50
CA LEU A 88 6.82 1.00 13.09
C LEU A 88 6.73 2.20 14.04
N THR A 89 5.79 3.09 13.76
CA THR A 89 5.42 4.19 14.65
C THR A 89 3.91 4.24 14.80
N THR A 90 3.44 4.86 15.88
CA THR A 90 2.01 5.10 16.12
C THR A 90 1.36 5.83 14.95
N GLU A 91 2.04 6.83 14.39
CA GLU A 91 1.55 7.63 13.27
C GLU A 91 1.36 6.76 12.02
N LEU A 92 2.34 5.89 11.71
CA LEU A 92 2.26 4.98 10.57
C LEU A 92 1.11 3.98 10.72
N ILE A 93 0.94 3.41 11.92
CA ILE A 93 -0.13 2.45 12.23
C ILE A 93 -1.50 3.14 12.09
N VAL A 94 -1.67 4.31 12.70
CA VAL A 94 -2.93 5.06 12.68
C VAL A 94 -3.27 5.53 11.27
N ALA A 95 -2.29 6.02 10.49
CA ALA A 95 -2.50 6.44 9.11
C ALA A 95 -2.96 5.24 8.25
N THR A 96 -2.25 4.12 8.34
CA THR A 96 -2.60 2.87 7.65
C THR A 96 -4.01 2.40 8.01
N ALA A 97 -4.35 2.39 9.30
CA ALA A 97 -5.67 1.98 9.79
C ALA A 97 -6.79 2.91 9.30
N ARG A 98 -6.57 4.23 9.30
CA ARG A 98 -7.56 5.20 8.81
C ARG A 98 -7.81 5.07 7.32
N ILE A 99 -6.76 4.94 6.51
CA ILE A 99 -6.88 4.71 5.06
C ILE A 99 -7.63 3.41 4.81
N THR A 100 -7.25 2.34 5.49
CA THR A 100 -7.92 1.03 5.38
C THR A 100 -9.40 1.12 5.74
N ALA A 101 -9.76 1.75 6.86
CA ALA A 101 -11.15 1.90 7.27
C ALA A 101 -11.96 2.73 6.26
N ALA A 102 -11.41 3.84 5.77
CA ALA A 102 -12.06 4.68 4.77
C ALA A 102 -12.31 3.90 3.46
N ASP A 103 -11.32 3.16 2.97
CA ASP A 103 -11.46 2.38 1.74
C ASP A 103 -12.36 1.16 1.91
N LEU A 104 -12.35 0.49 3.06
CA LEU A 104 -13.31 -0.59 3.33
C LEU A 104 -14.76 -0.08 3.31
N ALA A 105 -15.00 1.12 3.83
CA ALA A 105 -16.33 1.74 3.75
C ALA A 105 -16.68 2.19 2.32
N GLY A 106 -15.80 2.96 1.68
CA GLY A 106 -16.08 3.61 0.40
C GLY A 106 -15.97 2.70 -0.83
N ARG A 107 -15.05 1.72 -0.81
CA ARG A 107 -14.74 0.86 -1.97
C ARG A 107 -15.24 -0.57 -1.81
N PHE A 108 -15.32 -1.07 -0.58
CA PHE A 108 -15.79 -2.43 -0.29
C PHE A 108 -17.23 -2.47 0.27
N GLY A 109 -17.86 -1.32 0.51
CA GLY A 109 -19.24 -1.25 0.99
C GLY A 109 -19.44 -1.70 2.45
N ILE A 110 -18.38 -1.77 3.24
CA ILE A 110 -18.45 -2.17 4.65
C ILE A 110 -18.76 -0.94 5.50
N ALA A 111 -20.04 -0.68 5.77
CA ALA A 111 -20.49 0.55 6.44
C ALA A 111 -19.84 0.81 7.82
N ARG A 112 -19.47 -0.23 8.55
CA ARG A 112 -18.80 -0.15 9.86
C ARG A 112 -17.61 -1.11 9.90
N PRO A 113 -16.46 -0.75 9.28
CA PRO A 113 -15.28 -1.62 9.25
C PRO A 113 -14.77 -1.87 10.67
N ARG A 114 -14.43 -3.13 10.95
CA ARG A 114 -13.76 -3.54 12.19
C ARG A 114 -12.36 -4.01 11.83
N LEU A 115 -11.35 -3.36 12.42
CA LEU A 115 -9.95 -3.71 12.20
C LEU A 115 -9.42 -4.43 13.43
N ALA A 116 -8.87 -5.61 13.24
CA ALA A 116 -8.04 -6.28 14.23
C ALA A 116 -6.57 -5.94 13.94
N ILE A 117 -5.85 -5.47 14.96
CA ILE A 117 -4.45 -5.09 14.84
C ILE A 117 -3.61 -6.16 15.53
N ALA A 118 -2.66 -6.74 14.79
CA ALA A 118 -1.72 -7.69 15.37
C ALA A 118 -0.63 -6.94 16.14
N GLY A 119 -0.23 -7.47 17.30
CA GLY A 119 0.98 -7.00 17.98
C GLY A 119 2.22 -7.35 17.18
N LEU A 120 3.27 -6.52 17.29
CA LEU A 120 4.56 -6.79 16.64
C LEU A 120 5.22 -8.06 17.20
N ASN A 121 5.24 -8.15 18.52
CA ASN A 121 5.90 -9.22 19.25
C ASN A 121 4.97 -10.43 19.47
N PRO A 122 5.53 -11.64 19.66
CA PRO A 122 4.75 -12.79 20.11
C PRO A 122 3.91 -12.42 21.34
N HIS A 123 2.68 -12.93 21.40
CA HIS A 123 1.73 -12.64 22.48
C HIS A 123 1.50 -11.13 22.72
N ALA A 124 1.68 -10.30 21.69
CA ALA A 124 1.63 -8.84 21.80
C ALA A 124 2.56 -8.28 22.90
N GLY A 125 3.74 -8.90 23.06
CA GLY A 125 4.76 -8.48 24.01
C GLY A 125 4.63 -9.13 25.40
N GLU A 126 3.62 -9.95 25.66
CA GLU A 126 3.43 -10.67 26.95
C GLU A 126 3.58 -9.72 28.16
N GLY A 127 2.83 -8.62 28.15
CA GLY A 127 2.90 -7.60 29.22
C GLY A 127 4.24 -6.88 29.33
N GLY A 128 5.05 -6.90 28.27
CA GLY A 128 6.40 -6.33 28.23
C GLY A 128 7.53 -7.33 28.42
N ALA A 129 7.24 -8.60 28.72
CA ALA A 129 8.25 -9.65 28.87
C ALA A 129 8.90 -10.04 27.53
N MET A 130 8.22 -9.81 26.41
CA MET A 130 8.69 -10.11 25.06
C MET A 130 8.73 -8.85 24.17
N GLY A 131 9.27 -7.75 24.71
CA GLY A 131 9.36 -6.47 24.02
C GLY A 131 8.26 -5.49 24.42
N LEU A 132 8.53 -4.19 24.21
CA LEU A 132 7.70 -3.07 24.68
C LEU A 132 6.94 -2.35 23.55
N GLU A 133 7.13 -2.81 22.31
CA GLU A 133 6.57 -2.24 21.08
C GLU A 133 5.09 -2.60 20.84
N ALA A 134 4.37 -3.00 21.90
CA ALA A 134 3.03 -3.59 21.85
C ALA A 134 1.99 -2.75 21.07
#